data_AF-A0A3N9NJH4-F1
#
_entry.id   AF-A0A3N9NJH4-F1
#
_cell.length_a   1.000
_cell.length_b   1.000
_cell.length_c   1.000
_cell.angle_alpha   90.00
_cell.angle_beta   90.00
_cell.angle_gamma   90.00
#
_symmetry.space_group_name_H-M   'P 1'
#
loop_
_entity.id
_entity.type
_entity.pdbx_description
1 polymer ?
#
loop_
_entity_poly.entity_id
_entity_poly.type
_entity_poly.pdbx_seq_one_letter_code
_entity_poly.pdbx_strand_id
1 'polypeptide(L)'
;MKNLGLLLLLWLVAVSSIYAQGKPYDGPDDPAGDIAAKREGYMTGNRVFLYFQNQCELSDWPRVEVSKWPNDYTGVKMTDGINLLVTAQVFLEQDSIPVTIPERIAKEKLDTLWFCQTAFRGGLDVDTTGTIQWGFYPVFGYFNELNEYPAMSNLPDSWPIKGWPASGDELKWPGVWNGRFGLGVMYADMETYFVCNDAQDLEYLGHDDTLKYYPRPGVKIGDKDPNVTIQYGEPWGGIGVRVETRGYQWNNPLARDAIFWEYNIANISEYDLPQVALGYHVDNAIGNDSNDEIGFFDTYLDLAYSWDIDGVGQGGLKTGIMGFAFLESPGLAYDGVDNDEDGLLDEQRDNPDAGEFVGPTDKIDDLDKFLLFYNLELEDLKDHWSSDEDQDWNDGDDKNKNGVYDTDENPGDDVGLDVTDHRVKSITK
;
A
#
# COMPACT_ATOMS: atom_id res chain seq x y z
N MET A 1 6.71 -1.45 -47.16
CA MET A 1 5.66 -0.75 -46.39
C MET A 1 5.10 -1.60 -45.24
N LYS A 2 4.72 -2.87 -45.44
CA LYS A 2 4.23 -3.74 -44.33
C LYS A 2 5.22 -3.98 -43.18
N ASN A 3 6.53 -4.11 -43.47
CA ASN A 3 7.54 -4.33 -42.44
C ASN A 3 7.94 -3.07 -41.67
N LEU A 4 7.68 -1.87 -42.22
CA LEU A 4 8.04 -0.61 -41.57
C LEU A 4 7.06 -0.28 -40.44
N GLY A 5 5.77 -0.63 -40.61
CA GLY A 5 4.75 -0.47 -39.58
C GLY A 5 4.95 -1.41 -38.40
N LEU A 6 5.39 -2.65 -38.63
CA LEU A 6 5.70 -3.61 -37.56
C LEU A 6 6.93 -3.18 -36.75
N LEU A 7 7.97 -2.66 -37.43
CA LEU A 7 9.16 -2.09 -36.78
C LEU A 7 8.82 -0.83 -35.97
N LEU A 8 7.93 0.04 -36.48
CA LEU A 8 7.49 1.21 -35.73
C LEU A 8 6.65 0.83 -34.50
N LEU A 9 5.80 -0.19 -34.62
CA LEU A 9 4.98 -0.68 -33.51
C LEU A 9 5.84 -1.37 -32.44
N LEU A 10 6.81 -2.21 -32.85
CA LEU A 10 7.77 -2.82 -31.94
C LEU A 10 8.66 -1.78 -31.25
N TRP A 11 9.03 -0.71 -31.96
CA TRP A 11 9.79 0.39 -31.38
C TRP A 11 8.94 1.23 -30.43
N LEU A 12 7.67 1.51 -30.75
CA LEU A 12 6.73 2.19 -29.86
C LEU A 12 6.46 1.39 -28.59
N VAL A 13 6.25 0.07 -28.70
CA VAL A 13 6.08 -0.84 -27.55
C VAL A 13 7.37 -0.90 -26.71
N ALA A 14 8.54 -0.98 -27.35
CA ALA A 14 9.81 -0.97 -26.63
C ALA A 14 10.08 0.37 -25.92
N VAL A 15 9.68 1.51 -26.50
CA VAL A 15 9.86 2.83 -25.85
C VAL A 15 8.87 3.02 -24.70
N SER A 16 7.62 2.58 -24.80
CA SER A 16 6.67 2.63 -23.68
C SER A 16 7.10 1.75 -22.50
N SER A 17 7.76 0.61 -22.75
CA SER A 17 8.29 -0.25 -21.69
C SER A 17 9.53 0.33 -20.98
N ILE A 18 10.18 1.36 -21.53
CA ILE A 18 11.35 2.02 -20.91
C ILE A 18 10.91 3.11 -19.93
N TYR A 19 9.65 3.55 -19.97
CA TYR A 19 9.11 4.62 -19.10
C TYR A 19 7.99 4.14 -18.17
N ALA A 20 7.69 2.84 -18.12
CA ALA A 20 6.72 2.31 -17.19
C ALA A 20 7.42 2.05 -15.85
N GLN A 21 7.05 2.82 -14.82
CA GLN A 21 7.36 2.51 -13.42
C GLN A 21 6.33 1.46 -12.96
N GLY A 22 6.61 0.19 -13.24
CA GLY A 22 5.71 -0.89 -12.87
C GLY A 22 5.88 -2.16 -13.69
N LYS A 23 5.98 -3.30 -12.98
CA LYS A 23 5.79 -4.62 -13.56
C LYS A 23 4.30 -4.92 -13.73
N PRO A 24 3.89 -5.64 -14.80
CA PRO A 24 2.54 -6.19 -14.88
C PRO A 24 2.21 -6.96 -13.61
N TYR A 25 1.02 -6.73 -13.08
CA TYR A 25 0.55 -7.43 -11.89
C TYR A 25 0.48 -8.94 -12.15
N ASP A 26 1.21 -9.73 -11.35
CA ASP A 26 1.25 -11.20 -11.39
C ASP A 26 0.80 -11.81 -10.05
N GLY A 27 0.02 -11.06 -9.28
CA GLY A 27 -0.53 -11.50 -8.00
C GLY A 27 -1.84 -12.30 -8.13
N PRO A 28 -2.55 -12.52 -7.02
CA PRO A 28 -3.87 -13.15 -7.04
C PRO A 28 -4.88 -12.41 -7.91
N ASP A 29 -5.65 -13.16 -8.71
CA ASP A 29 -6.85 -12.62 -9.36
C ASP A 29 -7.99 -12.69 -8.34
N ASP A 30 -8.18 -11.63 -7.55
CA ASP A 30 -9.15 -11.63 -6.47
C ASP A 30 -10.60 -11.47 -6.98
N PRO A 31 -11.61 -12.05 -6.30
CA PRO A 31 -13.00 -11.68 -6.53
C PRO A 31 -13.27 -10.23 -6.12
N ALA A 32 -14.40 -9.67 -6.54
CA ALA A 32 -14.85 -8.37 -6.06
C ALA A 32 -14.95 -8.38 -4.52
N GLY A 33 -14.48 -7.30 -3.88
CA GLY A 33 -14.62 -7.11 -2.45
C GLY A 33 -16.10 -7.05 -2.04
N ASP A 34 -16.40 -7.43 -0.80
CA ASP A 34 -17.79 -7.55 -0.33
C ASP A 34 -17.98 -7.00 1.09
N ILE A 35 -19.16 -6.44 1.35
CA ILE A 35 -19.53 -5.97 2.70
C ILE A 35 -19.57 -7.10 3.73
N ALA A 36 -19.92 -8.31 3.33
CA ALA A 36 -19.95 -9.50 4.18
C ALA A 36 -18.54 -10.02 4.55
N ALA A 37 -17.50 -9.57 3.84
CA ALA A 37 -16.10 -9.88 4.15
C ALA A 37 -15.50 -8.92 5.20
N LYS A 38 -16.22 -7.88 5.63
CA LYS A 38 -15.78 -6.96 6.69
C LYS A 38 -15.57 -7.69 8.02
N ARG A 39 -14.42 -7.46 8.63
CA ARG A 39 -14.02 -7.97 9.94
C ARG A 39 -13.36 -6.85 10.74
N GLU A 40 -13.55 -6.90 12.05
CA GLU A 40 -12.99 -5.96 13.00
C GLU A 40 -11.75 -6.58 13.65
N GLY A 41 -10.66 -5.82 13.72
CA GLY A 41 -9.39 -6.26 14.30
C GLY A 41 -8.88 -5.27 15.35
N TYR A 42 -7.94 -5.73 16.18
CA TYR A 42 -7.31 -4.92 17.21
C TYR A 42 -5.81 -5.19 17.20
N MET A 43 -5.01 -4.14 17.13
CA MET A 43 -3.56 -4.14 17.27
C MET A 43 -3.22 -3.82 18.73
N THR A 44 -2.76 -4.82 19.47
CA THR A 44 -2.51 -4.76 20.92
C THR A 44 -1.14 -5.31 21.31
N GLY A 45 -0.22 -5.46 20.36
CA GLY A 45 1.11 -6.05 20.54
C GLY A 45 2.10 -5.15 21.26
N ASN A 46 1.84 -3.84 21.36
CA ASN A 46 2.71 -2.89 22.04
C ASN A 46 1.94 -1.76 22.77
N ARG A 47 2.58 -0.61 23.01
CA ARG A 47 1.98 0.53 23.74
C ARG A 47 1.02 1.34 22.88
N VAL A 48 0.93 1.10 21.58
CA VAL A 48 -0.13 1.66 20.74
C VAL A 48 -1.29 0.67 20.73
N PHE A 49 -2.46 1.09 21.17
CA PHE A 49 -3.69 0.33 20.98
C PHE A 49 -4.45 0.93 19.80
N LEU A 50 -4.83 0.08 18.83
CA LEU A 50 -5.56 0.53 17.66
C LEU A 50 -6.56 -0.53 17.20
N TYR A 51 -7.84 -0.17 17.15
CA TYR A 51 -8.87 -0.89 16.43
C TYR A 51 -8.74 -0.62 14.93
N PHE A 52 -9.13 -1.57 14.08
CA PHE A 52 -9.21 -1.36 12.64
C PHE A 52 -10.29 -2.23 11.99
N GLN A 53 -10.68 -1.87 10.78
CA GLN A 53 -11.48 -2.71 9.88
C GLN A 53 -10.64 -3.09 8.67
N ASN A 54 -10.76 -4.33 8.20
CA ASN A 54 -9.97 -4.92 7.10
C ASN A 54 -10.28 -4.35 5.70
N GLN A 55 -10.82 -3.13 5.64
CA GLN A 55 -11.05 -2.33 4.43
C GLN A 55 -10.07 -1.15 4.34
N CYS A 56 -9.04 -1.10 5.19
CA CYS A 56 -8.07 0.00 5.37
C CYS A 56 -8.58 1.20 6.17
N GLU A 57 -9.57 1.00 7.06
CA GLU A 57 -9.96 2.02 8.04
C GLU A 57 -9.36 1.69 9.41
N LEU A 58 -8.62 2.63 9.98
CA LEU A 58 -8.01 2.53 11.30
C LEU A 58 -8.76 3.43 12.27
N SER A 59 -9.02 2.93 13.47
CA SER A 59 -9.92 3.53 14.46
C SER A 59 -11.39 3.58 13.99
N ASP A 60 -12.29 4.08 14.84
CA ASP A 60 -13.73 4.18 14.53
C ASP A 60 -14.46 5.14 15.47
N TRP A 61 -14.76 6.35 15.01
CA TRP A 61 -15.69 7.24 15.70
C TRP A 61 -17.14 6.83 15.39
N PRO A 62 -18.06 6.81 16.40
CA PRO A 62 -17.97 7.45 17.71
C PRO A 62 -17.50 6.54 18.86
N ARG A 63 -16.89 5.38 18.58
CA ARG A 63 -16.36 4.55 19.66
C ARG A 63 -15.21 5.30 20.35
N VAL A 64 -15.16 5.22 21.67
CA VAL A 64 -14.14 5.92 22.46
C VAL A 64 -12.88 5.05 22.59
N GLU A 65 -13.05 3.75 22.83
CA GLU A 65 -11.96 2.80 23.07
C GLU A 65 -11.50 2.11 21.78
N VAL A 66 -10.99 2.90 20.82
CA VAL A 66 -10.56 2.43 19.48
C VAL A 66 -9.19 2.92 19.06
N SER A 67 -8.63 3.90 19.76
CA SER A 67 -7.23 4.27 19.69
C SER A 67 -6.81 4.69 21.07
N LYS A 68 -5.61 4.31 21.50
CA LYS A 68 -5.10 4.73 22.81
C LYS A 68 -3.58 4.65 22.86
N TRP A 69 -2.96 5.66 23.46
CA TRP A 69 -1.55 5.63 23.81
C TRP A 69 -1.27 6.34 25.15
N PRO A 70 -0.40 5.77 26.00
CA PRO A 70 0.04 4.38 25.97
C PRO A 70 -1.11 3.39 26.25
N ASN A 71 -0.97 2.14 25.83
CA ASN A 71 -1.95 1.07 26.04
C ASN A 71 -1.94 0.55 27.49
N ASP A 72 -2.23 1.45 28.44
CA ASP A 72 -2.40 1.16 29.86
C ASP A 72 -3.40 2.15 30.48
N TYR A 73 -3.44 2.22 31.81
CA TYR A 73 -4.37 3.08 32.56
C TYR A 73 -4.01 4.58 32.52
N THR A 74 -2.85 4.93 31.95
CA THR A 74 -2.37 6.31 31.82
C THR A 74 -2.59 6.88 30.41
N GLY A 75 -3.00 6.04 29.45
CA GLY A 75 -3.24 6.47 28.08
C GLY A 75 -4.58 7.15 27.85
N VAL A 76 -4.59 7.93 26.79
CA VAL A 76 -5.74 8.65 26.26
C VAL A 76 -5.96 8.29 24.79
N LYS A 77 -7.13 8.65 24.27
CA LYS A 77 -7.43 8.52 22.84
C LYS A 77 -6.45 9.35 22.00
N MET A 78 -6.14 8.86 20.80
CA MET A 78 -5.16 9.50 19.91
C MET A 78 -5.78 9.94 18.57
N THR A 79 -6.69 9.16 18.02
CA THR A 79 -7.31 9.41 16.71
C THR A 79 -8.75 8.88 16.67
N ASP A 80 -9.60 9.56 15.92
CA ASP A 80 -10.95 9.14 15.58
C ASP A 80 -10.96 8.27 14.32
N GLY A 81 -10.01 8.42 13.41
CA GLY A 81 -9.96 7.68 12.16
C GLY A 81 -8.71 7.97 11.35
N ILE A 82 -8.18 6.94 10.69
CA ILE A 82 -7.16 7.09 9.63
C ILE A 82 -7.59 6.20 8.47
N ASN A 83 -7.52 6.70 7.25
CA ASN A 83 -7.85 5.92 6.06
C ASN A 83 -6.84 6.16 4.94
N LEU A 84 -6.56 5.11 4.16
CA LEU A 84 -5.80 5.19 2.92
C LEU A 84 -6.57 6.00 1.87
N LEU A 85 -5.87 6.81 1.09
CA LEU A 85 -6.38 7.50 -0.10
C LEU A 85 -5.59 7.03 -1.33
N VAL A 86 -6.31 6.51 -2.32
CA VAL A 86 -5.76 6.20 -3.65
C VAL A 86 -6.53 7.04 -4.66
N THR A 87 -5.91 8.12 -5.11
CA THR A 87 -6.54 9.07 -6.02
C THR A 87 -5.97 8.94 -7.41
N ALA A 88 -6.82 9.04 -8.43
CA ALA A 88 -6.35 8.99 -9.81
C ALA A 88 -7.21 9.86 -10.73
N GLN A 89 -6.57 10.35 -11.78
CA GLN A 89 -7.26 10.95 -12.92
C GLN A 89 -7.38 9.92 -14.04
N VAL A 90 -8.59 9.73 -14.53
CA VAL A 90 -8.87 8.89 -15.70
C VAL A 90 -9.24 9.77 -16.88
N PHE A 91 -8.45 9.72 -17.94
CA PHE A 91 -8.65 10.49 -19.15
C PHE A 91 -9.41 9.67 -20.19
N LEU A 92 -10.44 10.27 -20.79
CA LEU A 92 -11.33 9.59 -21.72
C LEU A 92 -11.40 10.31 -23.07
N GLU A 93 -11.53 9.52 -24.13
CA GLU A 93 -12.03 9.95 -25.43
C GLU A 93 -13.34 9.23 -25.77
N GLN A 94 -14.19 9.87 -26.57
CA GLN A 94 -15.48 9.28 -27.01
C GLN A 94 -16.31 8.78 -25.82
N ASP A 95 -16.39 9.59 -24.77
CA ASP A 95 -17.16 9.40 -23.53
C ASP A 95 -16.74 8.20 -22.64
N SER A 96 -16.04 7.19 -23.16
CA SER A 96 -15.73 5.98 -22.38
C SER A 96 -14.45 5.23 -22.74
N ILE A 97 -13.62 5.75 -23.64
CA ILE A 97 -12.39 5.06 -24.07
C ILE A 97 -11.20 5.65 -23.30
N PRO A 98 -10.52 4.87 -22.43
CA PRO A 98 -9.37 5.37 -21.68
C PRO A 98 -8.21 5.76 -22.58
N VAL A 99 -7.58 6.89 -22.27
CA VAL A 99 -6.36 7.39 -22.91
C VAL A 99 -5.27 7.45 -21.85
N THR A 100 -4.29 6.55 -21.95
CA THR A 100 -3.22 6.40 -20.96
C THR A 100 -1.87 6.94 -21.43
N ILE A 101 -1.79 7.41 -22.67
CA ILE A 101 -0.55 7.88 -23.28
C ILE A 101 -0.23 9.31 -22.79
N PRO A 102 0.87 9.55 -22.04
CA PRO A 102 1.16 10.86 -21.46
C PRO A 102 1.22 12.00 -22.47
N GLU A 103 1.77 11.79 -23.67
CA GLU A 103 1.85 12.85 -24.68
C GLU A 103 0.49 13.23 -25.26
N ARG A 104 -0.46 12.29 -25.29
CA ARG A 104 -1.84 12.58 -25.67
C ARG A 104 -2.52 13.37 -24.57
N ILE A 105 -2.40 12.92 -23.32
CA ILE A 105 -2.95 13.60 -22.14
C ILE A 105 -2.47 15.06 -22.07
N ALA A 106 -1.20 15.32 -22.36
CA ALA A 106 -0.63 16.67 -22.32
C ALA A 106 -1.08 17.61 -23.48
N LYS A 107 -1.55 17.07 -24.61
CA LYS A 107 -1.79 17.86 -25.84
C LYS A 107 -3.25 17.90 -26.27
N GLU A 108 -3.98 16.83 -26.04
CA GLU A 108 -5.35 16.66 -26.49
C GLU A 108 -6.32 17.24 -25.46
N LYS A 109 -7.50 17.62 -25.93
CA LYS A 109 -8.60 18.00 -25.05
C LYS A 109 -9.43 16.74 -24.78
N LEU A 110 -9.14 16.07 -23.68
CA LEU A 110 -9.81 14.84 -23.22
C LEU A 110 -10.84 15.17 -22.14
N ASP A 111 -11.81 14.29 -21.98
CA ASP A 111 -12.67 14.28 -20.80
C ASP A 111 -11.90 13.68 -19.62
N THR A 112 -12.28 14.03 -18.40
CA THR A 112 -11.54 13.61 -17.20
C THR A 112 -12.50 13.24 -16.08
N LEU A 113 -12.32 12.05 -15.54
CA LEU A 113 -12.94 11.59 -14.31
C LEU A 113 -11.94 11.66 -13.16
N TRP A 114 -12.43 11.94 -11.96
CA TRP A 114 -11.64 12.08 -10.76
C TRP A 114 -12.11 11.05 -9.75
N PHE A 115 -11.18 10.22 -9.30
CA PHE A 115 -11.46 9.19 -8.31
C PHE A 115 -10.66 9.44 -7.05
N CYS A 116 -11.27 9.11 -5.91
CA CYS A 116 -10.61 9.02 -4.63
C CYS A 116 -11.07 7.73 -3.93
N GLN A 117 -10.36 6.64 -4.20
CA GLN A 117 -10.66 5.36 -3.55
C GLN A 117 -10.19 5.40 -2.10
N THR A 118 -11.11 5.08 -1.21
CA THR A 118 -10.90 5.04 0.24
C THR A 118 -11.95 4.15 0.88
N ALA A 119 -11.76 3.83 2.15
CA ALA A 119 -12.83 3.40 3.02
C ALA A 119 -12.77 4.23 4.31
N PHE A 120 -13.76 5.09 4.48
CA PHE A 120 -13.93 5.89 5.68
C PHE A 120 -15.40 5.85 6.09
N ARG A 121 -15.67 5.85 7.39
CA ARG A 121 -17.04 5.86 7.94
C ARG A 121 -17.95 6.99 7.44
N GLY A 122 -17.38 8.07 6.87
CA GLY A 122 -18.13 9.24 6.41
C GLY A 122 -17.59 9.81 5.10
N GLY A 123 -18.41 10.61 4.41
CA GLY A 123 -17.99 11.36 3.22
C GLY A 123 -17.82 10.54 1.94
N LEU A 124 -18.08 9.22 1.97
CA LEU A 124 -18.13 8.39 0.78
C LEU A 124 -19.41 8.64 -0.02
N ASP A 125 -19.26 8.62 -1.35
CA ASP A 125 -20.40 8.53 -2.24
C ASP A 125 -21.13 7.20 -2.06
N VAL A 126 -22.41 7.21 -2.42
CA VAL A 126 -23.31 6.09 -2.21
C VAL A 126 -24.12 5.83 -3.46
N ASP A 127 -24.55 4.58 -3.60
CA ASP A 127 -25.50 4.20 -4.63
C ASP A 127 -26.80 5.01 -4.53
N THR A 128 -27.61 4.98 -5.60
CA THR A 128 -28.87 5.74 -5.66
C THR A 128 -29.87 5.41 -4.53
N THR A 129 -29.72 4.25 -3.86
CA THR A 129 -30.54 3.89 -2.70
C THR A 129 -29.98 4.43 -1.38
N GLY A 130 -28.71 4.83 -1.34
CA GLY A 130 -27.99 5.28 -0.15
C GLY A 130 -27.55 4.16 0.78
N THR A 131 -27.48 2.92 0.29
CA THR A 131 -27.21 1.72 1.09
C THR A 131 -25.78 1.20 0.92
N ILE A 132 -25.24 1.30 -0.29
CA ILE A 132 -23.90 0.82 -0.65
C ILE A 132 -23.01 2.05 -0.78
N GLN A 133 -21.97 2.10 0.04
CA GLN A 133 -20.93 3.10 -0.08
C GLN A 133 -19.98 2.68 -1.20
N TRP A 134 -19.54 3.63 -2.01
CA TRP A 134 -18.57 3.40 -3.06
C TRP A 134 -17.16 3.65 -2.51
N GLY A 135 -16.33 2.62 -2.53
CA GLY A 135 -15.00 2.62 -1.91
C GLY A 135 -14.44 1.20 -1.74
N PHE A 136 -13.43 1.06 -0.88
CA PHE A 136 -12.78 -0.23 -0.66
C PHE A 136 -13.65 -1.21 0.13
N TYR A 137 -13.74 -2.44 -0.37
CA TYR A 137 -14.30 -3.58 0.36
C TYR A 137 -13.31 -4.73 0.48
N PRO A 138 -13.28 -5.45 1.61
CA PRO A 138 -12.39 -6.59 1.81
C PRO A 138 -12.73 -7.76 0.89
N VAL A 139 -11.72 -8.57 0.59
CA VAL A 139 -11.85 -9.75 -0.28
C VAL A 139 -11.93 -11.03 0.56
N PHE A 140 -12.82 -11.96 0.19
CA PHE A 140 -12.84 -13.31 0.75
C PHE A 140 -11.55 -14.10 0.42
N GLY A 141 -11.26 -15.14 1.20
CA GLY A 141 -10.08 -16.00 0.99
C GLY A 141 -8.80 -15.56 1.74
N TYR A 142 -8.79 -14.38 2.37
CA TYR A 142 -7.66 -13.88 3.17
C TYR A 142 -7.83 -14.07 4.68
N PHE A 143 -8.93 -14.67 5.12
CA PHE A 143 -9.23 -14.96 6.52
C PHE A 143 -10.13 -16.20 6.61
N ASN A 144 -10.29 -16.76 7.80
CA ASN A 144 -11.28 -17.78 8.06
C ASN A 144 -12.68 -17.15 8.11
N GLU A 145 -13.51 -17.44 7.10
CA GLU A 145 -14.85 -16.85 6.98
C GLU A 145 -15.79 -17.14 8.17
N LEU A 146 -15.51 -18.20 8.93
CA LEU A 146 -16.23 -18.56 10.17
C LEU A 146 -15.73 -17.81 11.42
N ASN A 147 -14.69 -16.98 11.27
CA ASN A 147 -14.10 -16.18 12.34
C ASN A 147 -14.59 -14.73 12.25
N GLU A 148 -14.61 -14.05 13.40
CA GLU A 148 -15.02 -12.64 13.54
C GLU A 148 -13.86 -11.66 13.33
N TYR A 149 -12.62 -12.17 13.33
CA TYR A 149 -11.42 -11.36 13.12
C TYR A 149 -10.88 -11.49 11.70
N PRO A 150 -10.19 -10.45 11.17
CA PRO A 150 -9.31 -10.64 10.03
C PRO A 150 -8.17 -11.59 10.42
N ALA A 151 -7.32 -11.96 9.46
CA ALA A 151 -6.20 -12.83 9.78
C ALA A 151 -5.19 -12.09 10.67
N MET A 152 -4.92 -12.67 11.85
CA MET A 152 -3.96 -12.17 12.83
C MET A 152 -2.89 -13.22 13.09
N SER A 153 -1.62 -12.83 13.16
CA SER A 153 -0.49 -13.77 13.39
C SER A 153 -0.61 -14.53 14.71
N ASN A 154 -1.22 -13.92 15.73
CA ASN A 154 -1.45 -14.51 17.04
C ASN A 154 -2.76 -15.31 17.16
N LEU A 155 -3.57 -15.40 16.11
CA LEU A 155 -4.83 -16.16 16.08
C LEU A 155 -4.86 -17.13 14.88
N PRO A 156 -4.23 -18.32 14.97
CA PRO A 156 -4.18 -19.28 13.87
C PRO A 156 -5.55 -19.68 13.29
N ASP A 157 -6.59 -19.74 14.13
CA ASP A 157 -7.96 -20.04 13.69
C ASP A 157 -8.61 -18.91 12.87
N SER A 158 -7.96 -17.75 12.73
CA SER A 158 -8.39 -16.64 11.86
C SER A 158 -7.85 -16.74 10.44
N TRP A 159 -6.93 -17.66 10.15
CA TRP A 159 -6.28 -17.78 8.85
C TRP A 159 -7.15 -18.54 7.84
N PRO A 160 -7.01 -18.27 6.53
CA PRO A 160 -7.80 -18.97 5.52
C PRO A 160 -7.49 -20.47 5.51
N ILE A 161 -8.51 -21.29 5.75
CA ILE A 161 -8.38 -22.75 5.96
C ILE A 161 -7.75 -23.46 4.75
N LYS A 162 -8.01 -22.97 3.53
CA LYS A 162 -7.52 -23.57 2.28
C LYS A 162 -6.10 -23.13 1.91
N GLY A 163 -5.51 -22.20 2.66
CA GLY A 163 -4.28 -21.49 2.29
C GLY A 163 -4.55 -20.09 1.74
N TRP A 164 -3.47 -19.36 1.52
CA TRP A 164 -3.47 -17.96 1.11
C TRP A 164 -3.48 -17.82 -0.40
N PRO A 165 -4.23 -16.86 -0.97
CA PRO A 165 -4.15 -16.55 -2.39
C PRO A 165 -2.71 -16.24 -2.84
N ALA A 166 -2.35 -16.75 -4.02
CA ALA A 166 -1.11 -16.53 -4.75
C ALA A 166 -1.43 -16.22 -6.24
N SER A 167 -0.42 -16.14 -7.12
CA SER A 167 -0.59 -15.77 -8.54
C SER A 167 -1.79 -16.48 -9.19
N GLY A 168 -2.66 -15.71 -9.83
CA GLY A 168 -3.88 -16.20 -10.44
C GLY A 168 -4.87 -16.80 -9.43
N ASP A 169 -5.17 -18.09 -9.60
CA ASP A 169 -6.09 -18.87 -8.74
C ASP A 169 -5.36 -19.80 -7.75
N GLU A 170 -4.03 -19.72 -7.68
CA GLU A 170 -3.25 -20.62 -6.84
C GLU A 170 -3.40 -20.28 -5.36
N LEU A 171 -3.26 -21.31 -4.51
CA LEU A 171 -3.21 -21.17 -3.06
C LEU A 171 -1.88 -21.68 -2.52
N LYS A 172 -1.31 -20.96 -1.56
CA LYS A 172 -0.07 -21.32 -0.88
C LYS A 172 -0.25 -21.49 0.62
N TRP A 173 0.65 -22.27 1.22
CA TRP A 173 0.91 -22.31 2.66
C TRP A 173 -0.33 -22.58 3.55
N PRO A 174 -1.11 -23.65 3.29
CA PRO A 174 -2.27 -23.99 4.10
C PRO A 174 -1.89 -24.25 5.56
N GLY A 175 -2.58 -23.58 6.50
CA GLY A 175 -2.37 -23.74 7.94
C GLY A 175 -1.07 -23.13 8.48
N VAL A 176 -0.37 -22.32 7.69
CA VAL A 176 0.85 -21.61 8.10
C VAL A 176 0.68 -20.12 7.84
N TRP A 177 1.24 -19.25 8.67
CA TRP A 177 1.14 -17.80 8.48
C TRP A 177 1.78 -17.34 7.17
N ASN A 178 1.10 -16.44 6.46
CA ASN A 178 1.64 -15.73 5.30
C ASN A 178 2.51 -14.57 5.75
N GLY A 179 3.65 -14.89 6.36
CA GLY A 179 4.60 -13.90 6.83
C GLY A 179 5.14 -13.03 5.69
N ARG A 180 5.33 -11.73 5.96
CA ARG A 180 5.94 -10.79 5.02
C ARG A 180 7.28 -11.29 4.46
N PHE A 181 8.07 -11.97 5.28
CA PHE A 181 9.39 -12.49 4.95
C PHE A 181 9.40 -13.99 4.62
N GLY A 182 8.22 -14.55 4.28
CA GLY A 182 8.09 -15.93 3.84
C GLY A 182 7.29 -16.83 4.77
N LEU A 183 7.28 -18.12 4.43
CA LEU A 183 6.45 -19.16 5.04
C LEU A 183 6.64 -19.22 6.57
N GLY A 184 5.61 -18.82 7.32
CA GLY A 184 5.58 -18.95 8.78
C GLY A 184 6.48 -17.96 9.54
N VAL A 185 7.13 -17.01 8.85
CA VAL A 185 7.99 -16.02 9.50
C VAL A 185 7.12 -14.97 10.21
N MET A 186 7.40 -14.71 11.48
CA MET A 186 6.69 -13.75 12.33
C MET A 186 7.72 -12.92 13.11
N TYR A 187 8.27 -11.88 12.50
CA TYR A 187 9.23 -11.00 13.19
C TYR A 187 8.55 -9.97 14.10
N ALA A 188 7.38 -9.48 13.71
CA ALA A 188 6.57 -8.63 14.56
C ALA A 188 5.95 -9.43 15.71
N ASP A 189 5.86 -8.82 16.90
CA ASP A 189 5.15 -9.41 18.04
C ASP A 189 3.65 -9.55 17.73
N MET A 190 3.13 -8.70 16.84
CA MET A 190 1.77 -8.81 16.32
C MET A 190 1.73 -8.32 14.87
N GLU A 191 1.04 -9.10 14.03
CA GLU A 191 0.85 -8.80 12.60
C GLU A 191 -0.58 -9.09 12.18
N THR A 192 -1.13 -8.30 11.26
CA THR A 192 -2.36 -8.61 10.52
C THR A 192 -2.11 -8.58 9.02
N TYR A 193 -2.90 -9.35 8.27
CA TYR A 193 -2.83 -9.39 6.81
C TYR A 193 -4.23 -9.48 6.21
N PHE A 194 -4.54 -8.61 5.26
CA PHE A 194 -5.80 -8.62 4.52
C PHE A 194 -5.67 -7.90 3.18
N VAL A 195 -6.69 -8.04 2.34
CA VAL A 195 -6.75 -7.42 1.02
C VAL A 195 -8.13 -6.80 0.80
N CYS A 196 -8.18 -5.64 0.18
CA CYS A 196 -9.39 -5.01 -0.32
C CYS A 196 -9.25 -4.56 -1.78
N ASN A 197 -10.38 -4.32 -2.44
CA ASN A 197 -10.42 -3.71 -3.77
C ASN A 197 -11.64 -2.80 -3.92
N ASP A 198 -11.65 -2.02 -4.98
CA ASP A 198 -12.62 -0.96 -5.29
C ASP A 198 -13.74 -1.43 -6.25
N ALA A 199 -13.89 -2.74 -6.46
CA ALA A 199 -14.80 -3.30 -7.46
C ALA A 199 -16.27 -2.83 -7.32
N GLN A 200 -16.66 -2.46 -6.10
CA GLN A 200 -18.03 -2.06 -5.76
C GLN A 200 -18.30 -0.57 -5.98
N ASP A 201 -17.31 0.23 -6.37
CA ASP A 201 -17.51 1.65 -6.68
C ASP A 201 -18.13 1.83 -8.08
N LEU A 202 -19.41 2.18 -8.14
CA LEU A 202 -20.11 2.41 -9.41
C LEU A 202 -20.33 3.89 -9.75
N GLU A 203 -19.54 4.81 -9.16
CA GLU A 203 -19.73 6.27 -9.25
C GLU A 203 -19.90 6.80 -10.68
N TYR A 204 -19.15 6.26 -11.64
CA TYR A 204 -19.21 6.65 -13.06
C TYR A 204 -19.75 5.55 -13.98
N LEU A 205 -20.51 4.61 -13.41
CA LEU A 205 -21.08 3.46 -14.13
C LEU A 205 -22.60 3.41 -14.06
N GLY A 206 -23.22 4.39 -13.41
CA GLY A 206 -24.65 4.57 -13.33
C GLY A 206 -25.31 4.77 -14.71
N HIS A 207 -26.63 4.62 -14.73
CA HIS A 207 -27.41 4.75 -15.97
C HIS A 207 -27.34 6.18 -16.55
N ASP A 208 -27.33 7.19 -15.67
CA ASP A 208 -27.41 8.60 -16.05
C ASP A 208 -26.03 9.23 -16.33
N ASP A 209 -24.95 8.48 -16.12
CA ASP A 209 -23.59 8.94 -16.39
C ASP A 209 -23.34 9.03 -17.89
N THR A 210 -22.87 10.20 -18.30
CA THR A 210 -22.53 10.48 -19.69
C THR A 210 -21.11 10.05 -20.02
N LEU A 211 -20.19 10.19 -19.06
CA LEU A 211 -18.83 9.70 -19.11
C LEU A 211 -18.75 8.41 -18.30
N LYS A 212 -18.07 7.38 -18.81
CA LYS A 212 -17.99 6.07 -18.14
C LYS A 212 -16.58 5.50 -18.18
N TYR A 213 -16.15 4.91 -17.08
CA TYR A 213 -14.89 4.19 -17.00
C TYR A 213 -15.11 2.76 -16.53
N TYR A 214 -14.68 1.80 -17.34
CA TYR A 214 -14.75 0.36 -17.05
C TYR A 214 -13.33 -0.16 -16.84
N PRO A 215 -12.79 -0.22 -15.61
CA PRO A 215 -11.41 -0.64 -15.40
C PRO A 215 -11.12 -2.07 -15.89
N ARG A 216 -12.09 -2.98 -15.78
CA ARG A 216 -11.98 -4.37 -16.25
C ARG A 216 -13.11 -4.71 -17.23
N PRO A 217 -13.04 -4.29 -18.50
CA PRO A 217 -14.12 -4.50 -19.46
C PRO A 217 -14.46 -5.99 -19.65
N GLY A 218 -15.74 -6.33 -19.49
CA GLY A 218 -16.22 -7.70 -19.64
C GLY A 218 -16.14 -8.56 -18.37
N VAL A 219 -15.50 -8.06 -17.30
CA VAL A 219 -15.54 -8.68 -15.97
C VAL A 219 -16.68 -8.07 -15.17
N LYS A 220 -17.48 -8.93 -14.52
CA LYS A 220 -18.60 -8.53 -13.68
C LYS A 220 -18.42 -8.95 -12.24
N ILE A 221 -19.02 -8.17 -11.35
CA ILE A 221 -19.16 -8.51 -9.94
C ILE A 221 -19.95 -9.81 -9.84
N GLY A 222 -19.35 -10.83 -9.21
CA GLY A 222 -19.94 -12.16 -9.08
C GLY A 222 -19.51 -13.19 -10.13
N ASP A 223 -18.71 -12.81 -11.14
CA ASP A 223 -18.17 -13.79 -12.12
C ASP A 223 -17.22 -14.78 -11.44
N LYS A 224 -16.39 -14.29 -10.51
CA LYS A 224 -15.41 -15.09 -9.77
C LYS A 224 -15.96 -15.73 -8.50
N ASP A 225 -16.65 -14.94 -7.67
CA ASP A 225 -17.40 -15.45 -6.51
C ASP A 225 -18.91 -15.15 -6.67
N PRO A 226 -19.72 -16.16 -7.07
CA PRO A 226 -21.15 -15.95 -7.26
C PRO A 226 -21.94 -15.72 -5.96
N ASN A 227 -21.30 -15.81 -4.79
CA ASN A 227 -21.92 -15.55 -3.49
C ASN A 227 -21.77 -14.11 -3.01
N VAL A 228 -21.14 -13.23 -3.80
CA VAL A 228 -21.10 -11.78 -3.55
C VAL A 228 -22.51 -11.28 -3.20
N THR A 229 -22.60 -10.54 -2.11
CA THR A 229 -23.86 -10.16 -1.46
C THR A 229 -24.41 -8.83 -1.96
N ILE A 230 -23.56 -8.05 -2.64
CA ILE A 230 -23.90 -6.74 -3.19
C ILE A 230 -23.51 -6.64 -4.68
N GLN A 231 -24.33 -5.90 -5.44
CA GLN A 231 -24.11 -5.54 -6.85
C GLN A 231 -23.79 -6.69 -7.82
N TYR A 232 -24.24 -7.92 -7.52
CA TYR A 232 -24.08 -9.08 -8.41
C TYR A 232 -24.54 -8.77 -9.85
N GLY A 233 -23.68 -9.04 -10.83
CA GLY A 233 -23.94 -8.90 -12.26
C GLY A 233 -23.66 -7.51 -12.84
N GLU A 234 -23.36 -6.52 -11.99
CA GLU A 234 -22.87 -5.20 -12.39
C GLU A 234 -21.42 -5.28 -12.90
N PRO A 235 -20.98 -4.31 -13.72
CA PRO A 235 -19.57 -4.22 -14.14
C PRO A 235 -18.63 -4.04 -12.95
N TRP A 236 -17.36 -4.45 -13.09
CA TRP A 236 -16.31 -4.09 -12.14
C TRP A 236 -16.08 -2.57 -12.14
N GLY A 237 -16.20 -1.96 -10.96
CA GLY A 237 -16.15 -0.52 -10.73
C GLY A 237 -14.80 0.03 -10.24
N GLY A 238 -14.82 1.29 -9.81
CA GLY A 238 -13.66 2.03 -9.28
C GLY A 238 -12.63 2.38 -10.35
N ILE A 239 -11.38 2.57 -9.90
CA ILE A 239 -10.21 2.70 -10.78
C ILE A 239 -9.57 1.36 -11.14
N GLY A 240 -9.99 0.28 -10.48
CA GLY A 240 -9.48 -1.08 -10.68
C GLY A 240 -8.18 -1.30 -9.94
N VAL A 241 -8.18 -1.05 -8.63
CA VAL A 241 -7.01 -1.25 -7.76
C VAL A 241 -7.26 -2.29 -6.68
N ARG A 242 -6.20 -3.01 -6.33
CA ARG A 242 -6.14 -3.95 -5.22
C ARG A 242 -5.18 -3.39 -4.18
N VAL A 243 -5.58 -3.41 -2.91
CA VAL A 243 -4.73 -3.00 -1.79
C VAL A 243 -4.49 -4.21 -0.90
N GLU A 244 -3.24 -4.66 -0.86
CA GLU A 244 -2.75 -5.61 0.11
C GLU A 244 -2.21 -4.86 1.33
N THR A 245 -2.70 -5.22 2.51
CA THR A 245 -2.41 -4.47 3.73
C THR A 245 -1.82 -5.36 4.80
N ARG A 246 -0.77 -4.85 5.46
CA ARG A 246 -0.21 -5.42 6.68
C ARG A 246 -0.11 -4.37 7.77
N GLY A 247 -0.36 -4.78 9.00
CA GLY A 247 -0.13 -3.97 10.19
C GLY A 247 0.84 -4.68 11.11
N TYR A 248 1.83 -3.99 11.65
CA TYR A 248 2.89 -4.54 12.49
C TYR A 248 3.05 -3.80 13.81
N GLN A 249 3.33 -4.56 14.86
CA GLN A 249 3.75 -4.03 16.15
C GLN A 249 4.91 -4.84 16.72
N TRP A 250 5.91 -4.12 17.23
CA TRP A 250 6.98 -4.66 18.05
C TRP A 250 6.90 -4.09 19.46
N ASN A 251 7.15 -4.91 20.46
CA ASN A 251 7.23 -4.53 21.87
C ASN A 251 8.68 -4.24 22.31
N ASN A 252 9.60 -4.13 21.35
CA ASN A 252 10.96 -3.66 21.58
C ASN A 252 10.96 -2.23 22.12
N PRO A 253 11.75 -1.88 23.16
CA PRO A 253 11.83 -0.51 23.69
C PRO A 253 12.04 0.61 22.65
N LEU A 254 12.66 0.32 21.51
CA LEU A 254 12.88 1.28 20.42
C LEU A 254 11.65 1.52 19.52
N ALA A 255 10.73 0.55 19.45
CA ALA A 255 9.59 0.57 18.51
C ALA A 255 8.22 0.43 19.20
N ARG A 256 8.18 0.16 20.51
CA ARG A 256 6.93 -0.12 21.26
C ARG A 256 5.95 1.04 21.35
N ASP A 257 6.38 2.24 20.97
CA ASP A 257 5.57 3.46 20.91
C ASP A 257 5.17 3.81 19.46
N ALA A 258 5.45 2.93 18.49
CA ALA A 258 5.08 3.06 17.08
C ALA A 258 4.19 1.90 16.63
N ILE A 259 3.43 2.11 15.55
CA ILE A 259 2.71 1.08 14.80
C ILE A 259 2.98 1.31 13.33
N PHE A 260 3.16 0.23 12.56
CA PHE A 260 3.53 0.30 11.16
C PHE A 260 2.40 -0.28 10.32
N TRP A 261 2.02 0.41 9.25
CA TRP A 261 1.06 -0.05 8.27
C TRP A 261 1.71 -0.02 6.90
N GLU A 262 1.68 -1.16 6.22
CA GLU A 262 2.21 -1.35 4.88
C GLU A 262 1.05 -1.54 3.92
N TYR A 263 1.02 -0.77 2.84
CA TYR A 263 0.02 -0.85 1.78
C TYR A 263 0.71 -1.12 0.45
N ASN A 264 0.52 -2.33 -0.08
CA ASN A 264 0.95 -2.67 -1.42
C ASN A 264 -0.24 -2.53 -2.38
N ILE A 265 -0.18 -1.52 -3.25
CA ILE A 265 -1.28 -1.11 -4.11
C ILE A 265 -0.96 -1.51 -5.55
N ALA A 266 -1.80 -2.37 -6.12
CA ALA A 266 -1.65 -2.84 -7.49
C ALA A 266 -2.75 -2.27 -8.39
N ASN A 267 -2.37 -1.78 -9.57
CA ASN A 267 -3.30 -1.57 -10.67
C ASN A 267 -3.67 -2.93 -11.29
N ILE A 268 -4.93 -3.33 -11.13
CA ILE A 268 -5.49 -4.57 -11.69
C ILE A 268 -6.48 -4.27 -12.83
N SER A 269 -6.53 -3.02 -13.29
CA SER A 269 -7.31 -2.63 -14.47
C SER A 269 -6.57 -3.02 -15.76
N GLU A 270 -7.29 -3.03 -16.87
CA GLU A 270 -6.73 -3.28 -18.21
C GLU A 270 -6.01 -2.04 -18.79
N TYR A 271 -5.86 -0.98 -18.01
CA TYR A 271 -5.37 0.33 -18.44
C TYR A 271 -4.34 0.89 -17.46
N ASP A 272 -3.29 1.53 -17.96
CA ASP A 272 -2.39 2.28 -17.07
C ASP A 272 -3.10 3.48 -16.45
N LEU A 273 -2.70 3.85 -15.23
CA LEU A 273 -3.17 5.05 -14.53
C LEU A 273 -2.00 6.06 -14.47
N PRO A 274 -1.88 7.01 -15.43
CA PRO A 274 -0.67 7.83 -15.56
C PRO A 274 -0.54 8.93 -14.51
N GLN A 275 -1.62 9.23 -13.79
CA GLN A 275 -1.66 10.27 -12.76
C GLN A 275 -2.37 9.71 -11.53
N VAL A 276 -1.57 9.27 -10.58
CA VAL A 276 -2.00 8.69 -9.30
C VAL A 276 -1.34 9.48 -8.19
N ALA A 277 -2.08 9.74 -7.12
CA ALA A 277 -1.52 10.23 -5.88
C ALA A 277 -2.03 9.38 -4.71
N LEU A 278 -1.10 8.99 -3.85
CA LEU A 278 -1.36 8.22 -2.64
C LEU A 278 -1.29 9.14 -1.44
N GLY A 279 -2.09 8.83 -0.42
CA GLY A 279 -2.05 9.57 0.82
C GLY A 279 -2.85 8.88 1.90
N TYR A 280 -2.99 9.55 3.03
CA TYR A 280 -3.91 9.14 4.07
C TYR A 280 -4.64 10.38 4.60
N HIS A 281 -5.84 10.15 5.11
CA HIS A 281 -6.61 11.16 5.81
C HIS A 281 -6.67 10.81 7.29
N VAL A 282 -6.47 11.80 8.17
CA VAL A 282 -6.46 11.64 9.62
C VAL A 282 -7.53 12.51 10.26
N ASP A 283 -8.42 11.87 11.01
CA ASP A 283 -9.35 12.49 11.94
C ASP A 283 -8.73 12.42 13.34
N ASN A 284 -8.24 13.56 13.84
CA ASN A 284 -7.49 13.65 15.09
C ASN A 284 -8.46 13.80 16.28
N ALA A 285 -8.16 13.12 17.39
CA ALA A 285 -8.96 13.17 18.62
C ALA A 285 -8.07 12.90 19.84
N ILE A 286 -6.95 13.62 19.91
CA ILE A 286 -5.96 13.47 20.96
C ILE A 286 -6.56 13.96 22.26
N GLY A 287 -6.59 13.11 23.29
CA GLY A 287 -7.14 13.49 24.59
C GLY A 287 -8.66 13.29 24.71
N ASN A 288 -9.42 13.44 23.62
CA ASN A 288 -10.87 13.19 23.55
C ASN A 288 -11.66 13.94 24.65
N ASP A 289 -11.32 15.20 24.87
CA ASP A 289 -11.95 16.08 25.85
C ASP A 289 -12.52 17.35 25.20
N SER A 290 -11.74 18.02 24.37
CA SER A 290 -11.94 19.35 23.79
C SER A 290 -11.64 19.29 22.28
N ASN A 291 -12.08 20.29 21.50
CA ASN A 291 -11.79 20.37 20.05
C ASN A 291 -10.69 21.42 19.84
N ASP A 292 -9.52 21.13 20.41
CA ASP A 292 -8.33 21.99 20.42
C ASP A 292 -7.08 21.26 19.93
N GLU A 293 -7.27 20.14 19.22
CA GLU A 293 -6.19 19.48 18.51
C GLU A 293 -5.72 20.32 17.32
N ILE A 294 -4.41 20.41 17.15
CA ILE A 294 -3.78 21.04 16.00
C ILE A 294 -2.78 20.10 15.36
N GLY A 295 -2.63 20.23 14.04
CA GLY A 295 -1.68 19.48 13.23
C GLY A 295 -0.67 20.40 12.56
N PHE A 296 0.53 19.88 12.33
CA PHE A 296 1.58 20.53 11.56
C PHE A 296 2.32 19.49 10.70
N PHE A 297 2.85 19.93 9.56
CA PHE A 297 3.72 19.11 8.72
C PHE A 297 5.09 19.77 8.68
N ASP A 298 6.10 19.06 9.18
CA ASP A 298 7.49 19.49 9.14
C ASP A 298 8.15 18.91 7.89
N THR A 299 8.41 19.77 6.91
CA THR A 299 9.01 19.39 5.62
C THR A 299 10.45 18.91 5.75
N TYR A 300 11.16 19.27 6.83
CA TYR A 300 12.54 18.83 7.04
C TYR A 300 12.60 17.45 7.68
N LEU A 301 11.63 17.11 8.53
CA LEU A 301 11.53 15.79 9.16
C LEU A 301 10.71 14.79 8.34
N ASP A 302 10.09 15.24 7.25
CA ASP A 302 9.01 14.56 6.52
C ASP A 302 7.96 13.92 7.46
N LEU A 303 7.52 14.71 8.44
CA LEU A 303 6.68 14.25 9.54
C LEU A 303 5.47 15.14 9.71
N ALA A 304 4.28 14.55 9.50
CA ALA A 304 3.03 15.14 9.99
C ALA A 304 2.85 14.77 11.45
N TYR A 305 2.49 15.73 12.30
CA TYR A 305 2.18 15.43 13.69
C TYR A 305 1.03 16.27 14.23
N SER A 306 0.30 15.70 15.17
CA SER A 306 -0.81 16.35 15.86
C SER A 306 -0.64 16.27 17.37
N TRP A 307 -1.17 17.28 18.07
CA TRP A 307 -1.14 17.38 19.52
C TRP A 307 -2.32 18.20 20.05
N ASP A 308 -2.59 17.98 21.32
CA ASP A 308 -3.54 18.75 22.15
C ASP A 308 -2.81 19.97 22.75
N ILE A 309 -3.41 21.16 22.64
CA ILE A 309 -2.74 22.45 22.94
C ILE A 309 -2.34 22.58 24.41
N ASP A 310 -3.18 22.13 25.35
CA ASP A 310 -2.92 22.28 26.78
C ASP A 310 -2.25 21.05 27.41
N GLY A 311 -2.24 19.93 26.68
CA GLY A 311 -1.60 18.68 27.03
C GLY A 311 -2.43 17.82 27.99
N VAL A 312 -3.73 18.08 28.13
CA VAL A 312 -4.61 17.51 29.17
C VAL A 312 -5.84 16.87 28.54
N GLY A 313 -5.78 15.55 28.36
CA GLY A 313 -6.89 14.76 27.86
C GLY A 313 -7.91 14.41 28.94
N GLN A 314 -8.85 13.56 28.54
CA GLN A 314 -9.97 13.15 29.36
C GLN A 314 -9.53 12.64 30.75
N GLY A 315 -10.21 13.15 31.79
CA GLY A 315 -9.90 12.79 33.18
C GLY A 315 -8.65 13.46 33.77
N GLY A 316 -8.08 14.45 33.08
CA GLY A 316 -6.86 15.16 33.52
C GLY A 316 -5.59 14.37 33.22
N LEU A 317 -5.65 13.40 32.31
CA LEU A 317 -4.51 12.59 31.89
C LEU A 317 -3.64 13.38 30.92
N LYS A 318 -2.33 13.16 30.96
CA LYS A 318 -1.41 13.82 30.04
C LYS A 318 -1.55 13.23 28.64
N THR A 319 -1.71 14.09 27.63
CA THR A 319 -1.74 13.66 26.22
C THR A 319 -0.34 13.42 25.65
N GLY A 320 -0.30 12.66 24.55
CA GLY A 320 0.89 12.48 23.72
C GLY A 320 0.88 13.38 22.49
N ILE A 321 1.92 13.21 21.67
CA ILE A 321 1.98 13.73 20.29
C ILE A 321 1.91 12.52 19.39
N MET A 322 1.05 12.57 18.37
CA MET A 322 0.95 11.52 17.36
C MET A 322 1.67 11.99 16.10
N GLY A 323 2.65 11.21 15.63
CA GLY A 323 3.39 11.47 14.40
C GLY A 323 3.03 10.46 13.31
N PHE A 324 3.09 10.90 12.06
CA PHE A 324 2.87 10.14 10.84
C PHE A 324 4.01 10.46 9.87
N ALA A 325 4.74 9.43 9.48
CA ALA A 325 5.81 9.52 8.50
C ALA A 325 5.57 8.48 7.42
N PHE A 326 5.84 8.84 6.17
CA PHE A 326 6.08 7.84 5.14
C PHE A 326 7.51 7.33 5.34
N LEU A 327 7.65 6.03 5.53
CA LEU A 327 8.98 5.40 5.60
C LEU A 327 9.45 5.00 4.20
N GLU A 328 8.50 4.68 3.34
CA GLU A 328 8.69 4.38 1.93
C GLU A 328 7.50 4.96 1.17
N SER A 329 7.76 5.65 0.05
CA SER A 329 6.73 6.13 -0.85
C SER A 329 7.18 5.98 -2.31
N PRO A 330 6.24 5.89 -3.28
CA PRO A 330 6.62 5.93 -4.69
C PRO A 330 7.22 7.30 -5.06
N GLY A 331 8.47 7.31 -5.55
CA GLY A 331 9.14 8.51 -6.06
C GLY A 331 8.82 8.82 -7.53
N LEU A 332 9.13 10.03 -7.98
CA LEU A 332 9.04 10.43 -9.40
C LEU A 332 10.36 10.12 -10.10
N ALA A 333 10.51 8.87 -10.54
CA ALA A 333 11.77 8.30 -11.03
C ALA A 333 12.40 8.92 -12.31
N TYR A 334 11.83 9.96 -12.91
CA TYR A 334 12.27 10.45 -14.24
C TYR A 334 12.15 11.96 -14.44
N ASP A 335 11.98 12.75 -13.38
CA ASP A 335 11.83 14.20 -13.48
C ASP A 335 13.15 14.98 -13.33
N GLY A 336 14.23 14.29 -12.95
CA GLY A 336 15.56 14.83 -12.70
C GLY A 336 15.61 15.73 -11.48
N VAL A 337 14.70 15.55 -10.53
CA VAL A 337 14.56 16.34 -9.30
C VAL A 337 14.70 15.43 -8.08
N ASP A 338 15.41 15.93 -7.08
CA ASP A 338 15.49 15.37 -5.73
C ASP A 338 14.20 15.78 -5.00
N ASN A 339 13.18 14.92 -5.02
CA ASN A 339 11.81 15.25 -4.60
C ASN A 339 11.62 15.27 -3.07
N ASP A 340 12.46 14.56 -2.32
CA ASP A 340 12.43 14.39 -0.87
C ASP A 340 13.69 14.93 -0.14
N GLU A 341 14.59 15.57 -0.89
CA GLU A 341 15.79 16.23 -0.39
C GLU A 341 16.83 15.28 0.26
N ASP A 342 16.83 14.00 -0.14
CA ASP A 342 17.74 12.97 0.35
C ASP A 342 19.12 12.95 -0.36
N GLY A 343 19.28 13.74 -1.42
CA GLY A 343 20.51 13.84 -2.21
C GLY A 343 20.63 12.84 -3.37
N LEU A 344 19.60 12.04 -3.61
CA LEU A 344 19.43 11.18 -4.77
C LEU A 344 18.53 11.86 -5.82
N LEU A 345 18.63 11.40 -7.07
CA LEU A 345 17.76 11.84 -8.16
C LEU A 345 17.12 10.60 -8.80
N ASP A 346 15.87 10.75 -9.26
CA ASP A 346 15.24 9.77 -10.14
C ASP A 346 15.18 8.35 -9.54
N GLU A 347 14.94 8.25 -8.23
CA GLU A 347 14.92 6.99 -7.49
C GLU A 347 13.89 6.01 -8.06
N GLN A 348 14.35 4.78 -8.33
CA GLN A 348 13.52 3.73 -8.89
C GLN A 348 13.25 2.66 -7.85
N ARG A 349 11.97 2.32 -7.70
CA ARG A 349 11.54 1.23 -6.81
C ARG A 349 11.41 -0.11 -7.55
N ASP A 350 11.38 -0.13 -8.88
CA ASP A 350 11.11 -1.32 -9.71
C ASP A 350 12.30 -1.82 -10.55
N ASN A 351 13.53 -1.58 -10.08
CA ASN A 351 14.77 -2.00 -10.76
C ASN A 351 14.81 -3.53 -11.05
N PRO A 352 14.88 -4.00 -12.30
CA PRO A 352 14.72 -5.42 -12.61
C PRO A 352 15.86 -6.33 -12.10
N ASP A 353 16.98 -5.74 -11.71
CA ASP A 353 18.13 -6.42 -11.12
C ASP A 353 18.96 -5.44 -10.27
N ALA A 354 19.96 -5.97 -9.54
CA ALA A 354 20.89 -5.19 -8.71
C ALA A 354 21.71 -4.14 -9.50
N GLY A 355 21.76 -4.24 -10.83
CA GLY A 355 22.53 -3.34 -11.67
C GLY A 355 24.04 -3.57 -11.60
N GLU A 356 24.82 -2.50 -11.74
CA GLU A 356 26.28 -2.54 -11.76
C GLU A 356 26.84 -2.31 -10.35
N PHE A 357 27.96 -2.96 -10.01
CA PHE A 357 28.66 -2.69 -8.76
C PHE A 357 29.50 -1.41 -8.92
N VAL A 358 29.17 -0.38 -8.15
CA VAL A 358 29.68 0.99 -8.27
C VAL A 358 30.43 1.43 -7.01
N GLY A 359 31.19 2.52 -7.11
CA GLY A 359 31.97 3.06 -6.01
C GLY A 359 31.13 3.81 -4.97
N PRO A 360 31.71 4.20 -3.82
CA PRO A 360 30.95 4.63 -2.65
C PRO A 360 30.17 5.94 -2.81
N THR A 361 30.55 6.78 -3.77
CA THR A 361 29.89 8.06 -4.06
C THR A 361 29.24 8.09 -5.43
N ASP A 362 29.28 6.99 -6.17
CA ASP A 362 28.62 6.92 -7.46
C ASP A 362 27.11 6.95 -7.24
N LYS A 363 26.34 7.51 -8.18
CA LYS A 363 24.88 7.68 -8.14
C LYS A 363 24.31 8.64 -7.09
N ILE A 364 25.11 9.18 -6.19
CA ILE A 364 24.72 10.27 -5.29
C ILE A 364 24.87 11.62 -6.00
N ASP A 365 23.80 12.42 -6.09
CA ASP A 365 23.83 13.73 -6.77
C ASP A 365 24.32 14.85 -5.83
N ASP A 366 23.81 14.89 -4.60
CA ASP A 366 24.23 15.83 -3.55
C ASP A 366 24.73 15.07 -2.31
N LEU A 367 26.06 14.91 -2.24
CA LEU A 367 26.72 14.18 -1.15
C LEU A 367 26.48 14.80 0.24
N ASP A 368 26.42 16.13 0.34
CA ASP A 368 26.23 16.77 1.65
C ASP A 368 24.80 16.51 2.16
N LYS A 369 23.81 16.50 1.27
CA LYS A 369 22.43 16.11 1.61
C LYS A 369 22.33 14.64 1.97
N PHE A 370 22.91 13.75 1.15
CA PHE A 370 22.89 12.30 1.40
C PHE A 370 23.44 11.93 2.77
N LEU A 371 24.62 12.45 3.11
CA LEU A 371 25.23 12.21 4.42
C LEU A 371 24.36 12.76 5.56
N LEU A 372 23.73 13.91 5.37
CA LEU A 372 22.85 14.51 6.36
C LEU A 372 21.55 13.71 6.55
N PHE A 373 20.91 13.29 5.46
CA PHE A 373 19.62 12.62 5.44
C PHE A 373 19.70 11.24 6.09
N TYR A 374 20.63 10.40 5.62
CA TYR A 374 20.84 9.05 6.16
C TYR A 374 21.66 9.05 7.46
N ASN A 375 22.09 10.22 7.94
CA ASN A 375 22.92 10.39 9.13
C ASN A 375 24.19 9.51 9.07
N LEU A 376 24.91 9.65 7.95
CA LEU A 376 26.15 8.95 7.64
C LEU A 376 27.33 9.92 7.61
N GLU A 377 28.53 9.42 7.88
CA GLU A 377 29.78 10.12 7.56
C GLU A 377 30.36 9.58 6.26
N LEU A 378 31.27 10.33 5.61
CA LEU A 378 31.88 9.91 4.34
C LEU A 378 32.57 8.54 4.43
N GLU A 379 33.11 8.20 5.60
CA GLU A 379 33.75 6.91 5.86
C GLU A 379 32.78 5.74 6.01
N ASP A 380 31.48 6.00 6.19
CA ASP A 380 30.45 4.97 6.28
C ASP A 380 30.00 4.47 4.89
N LEU A 381 30.25 5.26 3.84
CA LEU A 381 29.91 4.88 2.47
C LEU A 381 30.74 3.69 1.97
N LYS A 382 30.10 2.80 1.21
CA LYS A 382 30.68 1.56 0.70
C LYS A 382 30.41 1.39 -0.79
N ASP A 383 31.26 0.60 -1.46
CA ASP A 383 30.92 0.12 -2.79
C ASP A 383 29.59 -0.64 -2.70
N HIS A 384 28.67 -0.36 -3.61
CA HIS A 384 27.28 -0.82 -3.57
C HIS A 384 26.80 -1.20 -4.97
N TRP A 385 25.62 -1.81 -5.03
CA TRP A 385 24.94 -2.11 -6.29
C TRP A 385 24.19 -0.87 -6.77
N SER A 386 24.13 -0.59 -8.07
CA SER A 386 23.51 0.66 -8.55
C SER A 386 22.00 0.76 -8.32
N SER A 387 21.35 -0.34 -7.95
CA SER A 387 19.94 -0.38 -7.53
C SER A 387 19.77 -0.32 -5.99
N ASP A 388 20.86 -0.36 -5.23
CA ASP A 388 20.96 -0.15 -3.77
C ASP A 388 21.30 1.32 -3.52
N GLU A 389 20.36 2.21 -3.84
CA GLU A 389 20.60 3.65 -3.98
C GLU A 389 21.00 4.33 -2.64
N ASP A 390 20.53 3.80 -1.51
CA ASP A 390 20.83 4.26 -0.15
C ASP A 390 21.95 3.47 0.55
N GLN A 391 22.50 2.45 -0.12
CA GLN A 391 23.59 1.60 0.36
C GLN A 391 23.23 0.79 1.61
N ASP A 392 21.97 0.45 1.84
CA ASP A 392 21.57 -0.30 3.03
C ASP A 392 21.56 -1.83 2.83
N TRP A 393 21.63 -2.32 1.57
CA TRP A 393 21.53 -3.74 1.24
C TRP A 393 22.65 -4.58 1.89
N ASN A 394 22.22 -5.60 2.63
CA ASN A 394 23.04 -6.72 3.09
C ASN A 394 22.67 -8.04 2.38
N ASP A 395 23.63 -8.55 1.60
CA ASP A 395 23.49 -9.85 0.93
C ASP A 395 23.36 -11.01 1.93
N GLY A 396 22.66 -12.06 1.52
CA GLY A 396 22.45 -13.27 2.30
C GLY A 396 23.68 -14.19 2.32
N ASP A 397 23.58 -15.26 3.10
CA ASP A 397 24.59 -16.31 3.24
C ASP A 397 24.08 -17.62 2.60
N ASP A 398 24.21 -17.73 1.27
CA ASP A 398 23.99 -18.96 0.50
C ASP A 398 25.20 -19.89 0.68
N LYS A 399 25.21 -20.59 1.83
CA LYS A 399 26.32 -21.44 2.27
C LYS A 399 26.56 -22.59 1.32
N ASN A 400 25.50 -23.11 0.70
CA ASN A 400 25.58 -24.26 -0.18
C ASN A 400 25.74 -23.90 -1.67
N LYS A 401 25.63 -22.62 -2.01
CA LYS A 401 25.78 -22.03 -3.35
C LYS A 401 24.83 -22.63 -4.38
N ASN A 402 23.61 -22.95 -3.96
CA ASN A 402 22.60 -23.58 -4.82
C ASN A 402 21.78 -22.53 -5.60
N GLY A 403 21.96 -21.23 -5.35
CA GLY A 403 21.17 -20.19 -6.01
C GLY A 403 19.88 -19.80 -5.27
N VAL A 404 19.62 -20.31 -4.06
CA VAL A 404 18.36 -20.17 -3.32
C VAL A 404 18.63 -20.26 -1.81
N TYR A 405 18.21 -19.27 -1.03
CA TYR A 405 18.32 -19.36 0.43
C TYR A 405 17.44 -20.46 1.01
N ASP A 406 18.08 -21.46 1.59
CA ASP A 406 17.41 -22.53 2.30
C ASP A 406 16.90 -22.08 3.68
N THR A 407 15.99 -22.87 4.26
CA THR A 407 15.37 -22.55 5.57
C THR A 407 16.35 -22.43 6.74
N ASP A 408 17.59 -22.88 6.59
CA ASP A 408 18.69 -22.77 7.56
C ASP A 408 19.77 -21.75 7.16
N GLU A 409 19.56 -21.01 6.08
CA GLU A 409 20.42 -19.93 5.59
C GLU A 409 19.83 -18.56 5.97
N ASN A 410 20.71 -17.56 6.11
CA ASN A 410 20.25 -16.20 6.35
C ASN A 410 20.11 -15.52 4.99
N PRO A 411 18.89 -15.22 4.52
CA PRO A 411 18.74 -14.62 3.19
C PRO A 411 19.18 -13.16 3.13
N GLY A 412 19.56 -12.54 4.26
CA GLY A 412 19.86 -11.12 4.30
C GLY A 412 18.62 -10.31 3.91
N ASP A 413 18.84 -9.24 3.15
CA ASP A 413 17.76 -8.42 2.58
C ASP A 413 17.30 -8.96 1.21
N ASP A 414 17.99 -9.98 0.66
CA ASP A 414 17.67 -10.70 -0.59
C ASP A 414 16.56 -11.76 -0.38
N VAL A 415 15.42 -11.27 0.14
CA VAL A 415 14.19 -12.04 0.38
C VAL A 415 13.07 -11.69 -0.62
N GLY A 416 13.42 -11.00 -1.71
CA GLY A 416 12.48 -10.47 -2.70
C GLY A 416 11.63 -9.31 -2.18
N LEU A 417 12.27 -8.43 -1.38
CA LEU A 417 11.59 -7.37 -0.60
C LEU A 417 12.17 -5.96 -0.80
N ASP A 418 13.21 -5.76 -1.61
CA ASP A 418 13.15 -4.60 -2.51
C ASP A 418 11.93 -4.84 -3.43
N VAL A 419 11.38 -3.84 -4.12
CA VAL A 419 10.09 -4.02 -4.82
C VAL A 419 10.20 -4.97 -6.05
N THR A 420 11.28 -5.75 -6.16
CA THR A 420 11.65 -6.58 -7.29
C THR A 420 11.65 -8.08 -6.94
N ASP A 421 10.42 -8.61 -7.01
CA ASP A 421 10.12 -10.00 -7.39
C ASP A 421 10.16 -11.08 -6.29
N HIS A 422 9.08 -11.84 -6.27
CA HIS A 422 8.92 -13.11 -5.56
C HIS A 422 9.80 -14.25 -6.11
N ARG A 423 10.83 -13.97 -6.93
CA ARG A 423 11.70 -14.99 -7.56
C ARG A 423 13.12 -14.51 -7.88
N VAL A 424 13.75 -13.67 -7.05
CA VAL A 424 15.20 -13.50 -7.17
C VAL A 424 15.88 -14.81 -6.77
N LYS A 425 16.47 -15.47 -7.78
CA LYS A 425 17.49 -16.49 -7.57
C LYS A 425 18.71 -15.76 -7.01
N SER A 426 19.30 -16.30 -5.94
CA SER A 426 20.42 -15.70 -5.24
C SER A 426 21.45 -15.17 -6.24
N ILE A 427 21.79 -13.89 -6.10
CA ILE A 427 22.85 -13.27 -6.87
C ILE A 427 24.16 -13.59 -6.14
N THR A 428 24.57 -14.85 -6.16
CA THR A 428 25.93 -15.22 -5.75
C THR A 428 26.87 -15.24 -6.95
N LYS A 429 28.06 -14.66 -6.74
CA LYS A 429 29.22 -14.63 -7.66
C LYS A 429 29.49 -15.91 -8.44
#